data_AF-A0A0F7FEC1-F1
#
_entry.id   AF-A0A0F7FEC1-F1
#
_cell.length_a   1.000
_cell.length_b   1.000
_cell.length_c   1.000
_cell.angle_alpha   90.00
_cell.angle_beta   90.00
_cell.angle_gamma   90.00
#
_symmetry.space_group_name_H-M   'P 1'
#
loop_
_entity.id
_entity.type
_entity.pdbx_description
1 polymer ?
#
loop_
_entity_poly.entity_id
_entity_poly.type
_entity_poly.pdbx_seq_one_letter_code
_entity_poly.pdbx_strand_id
1 'polypeptide(L)'
;MECIVHFEVLHSSGPKSLRGLLFIEEGTVPDEKQLIDMFKEMKFDVRLDDREKLIFKPVNPGADYSQIRITEYDAGSGKSGEDHDLKSIVGNLLPQKPTGL
;
A
#
# COMPACT_ATOMS: atom_id res chain seq x y z
N MET A 1 -2.76 11.00 11.70
CA MET A 1 -1.56 10.92 10.86
C MET A 1 -1.96 10.50 9.46
N GLU A 2 -1.35 11.09 8.44
CA GLU A 2 -1.52 10.63 7.06
C GLU A 2 -0.69 9.37 6.84
N CYS A 3 -1.35 8.29 6.42
CA CYS A 3 -0.74 7.03 6.04
C CYS A 3 -1.02 6.75 4.56
N ILE A 4 0.03 6.58 3.79
CA ILE A 4 -0.03 6.24 2.39
C ILE A 4 0.07 4.72 2.28
N VAL A 5 -1.01 4.09 1.83
CA VAL A 5 -1.08 2.65 1.59
C VAL A 5 -0.68 2.38 0.15
N HIS A 6 0.42 1.67 -0.06
CA HIS A 6 0.85 1.22 -1.37
C HIS A 6 0.21 -0.13 -1.65
N PHE A 7 -0.50 -0.25 -2.76
CA PHE A 7 -1.18 -1.48 -3.14
C PHE A 7 -1.12 -1.72 -4.64
N GLU A 8 -1.25 -2.97 -5.02
CA GLU A 8 -1.23 -3.40 -6.41
C GLU A 8 -2.56 -4.06 -6.76
N VAL A 9 -3.17 -3.59 -7.84
CA VAL A 9 -4.43 -4.08 -8.37
C VAL A 9 -4.13 -4.93 -9.59
N LEU A 10 -4.44 -6.21 -9.55
CA LEU A 10 -4.31 -7.08 -10.72
C LEU A 10 -5.52 -6.91 -11.63
N HIS A 11 -5.35 -6.17 -12.73
CA HIS A 11 -6.31 -6.08 -13.82
C HIS A 11 -6.04 -7.15 -14.88
N SER A 12 -7.03 -7.42 -15.75
CA SER A 12 -6.82 -8.30 -16.91
C SER A 12 -5.75 -7.78 -17.88
N SER A 13 -5.53 -6.46 -17.94
CA SER A 13 -4.43 -5.87 -18.72
C SER A 13 -3.06 -5.94 -18.04
N GLY A 14 -2.99 -6.26 -16.75
CA GLY A 14 -1.75 -6.34 -15.97
C GLY A 14 -1.87 -5.73 -14.57
N PRO A 15 -0.83 -5.92 -13.72
CA PRO A 15 -0.79 -5.33 -12.40
C PRO A 15 -0.63 -3.81 -12.47
N LYS A 16 -1.40 -3.09 -11.66
CA LYS A 16 -1.36 -1.64 -11.54
C LYS A 16 -1.09 -1.24 -10.09
N SER A 17 0.07 -0.61 -9.87
CA SER A 17 0.41 -0.06 -8.55
C SER A 17 -0.31 1.26 -8.33
N LEU A 18 -1.03 1.36 -7.22
CA LEU A 18 -1.79 2.53 -6.79
C LEU A 18 -1.43 2.87 -5.34
N ARG A 19 -1.79 4.10 -4.94
CA ARG A 19 -1.54 4.63 -3.61
C ARG A 19 -2.84 5.16 -3.04
N GLY A 20 -3.15 4.68 -1.84
CA GLY A 20 -4.28 5.12 -1.03
C GLY A 20 -3.80 6.06 0.05
N LEU A 21 -4.58 7.08 0.35
CA LEU A 21 -4.32 7.95 1.50
C LEU A 21 -5.39 7.65 2.54
N LEU A 22 -4.95 7.34 3.76
CA LEU A 22 -5.80 7.08 4.91
C LEU A 22 -5.34 7.93 6.09
N PHE A 23 -6.29 8.38 6.89
CA PHE A 23 -6.01 9.07 8.14
C PHE A 23 -6.16 8.08 9.28
N ILE A 24 -5.06 7.73 9.93
CA ILE A 24 -5.02 6.78 11.05
C ILE A 24 -4.45 7.43 12.31
N GLU A 25 -4.64 6.77 13.44
CA GLU A 25 -4.05 7.18 14.72
C GLU A 25 -2.53 6.99 14.68
N GLU A 26 -1.81 7.83 15.43
CA GLU A 26 -0.35 7.82 15.47
C GLU A 26 0.19 6.46 15.97
N GLY A 27 1.11 5.86 15.20
CA GLY A 27 1.73 4.57 15.54
C GLY A 27 0.86 3.33 15.26
N THR A 28 -0.26 3.49 14.54
CA THR A 28 -1.15 2.37 14.19
C THR A 28 -1.06 2.03 12.70
N VAL A 29 -1.57 0.86 12.32
CA VAL A 29 -1.84 0.49 10.92
C VAL A 29 -3.34 0.61 10.64
N PRO A 30 -3.76 0.90 9.41
CA PRO A 30 -5.18 0.98 9.09
C PRO A 30 -5.85 -0.38 9.31
N ASP A 31 -7.00 -0.34 9.98
CA ASP A 31 -7.82 -1.53 10.18
C ASP A 31 -8.41 -2.02 8.86
N GLU A 32 -8.75 -3.32 8.78
CA GLU A 32 -9.43 -3.92 7.62
C GLU A 32 -10.62 -3.08 7.16
N LYS A 33 -11.45 -2.61 8.09
CA LYS A 33 -12.62 -1.82 7.75
C LYS A 33 -12.26 -0.48 7.12
N GLN A 34 -11.19 0.15 7.58
CA GLN A 34 -10.71 1.43 7.04
C GLN A 34 -10.13 1.25 5.63
N LEU A 35 -9.39 0.15 5.41
CA LEU A 35 -8.89 -0.21 4.10
C LEU A 35 -10.04 -0.45 3.10
N ILE A 36 -11.04 -1.24 3.50
CA ILE A 36 -12.22 -1.51 2.66
C ILE A 36 -12.97 -0.22 2.34
N ASP A 37 -13.16 0.67 3.32
CA ASP A 37 -13.84 1.95 3.11
C ASP A 37 -13.08 2.85 2.13
N MET A 38 -11.75 2.96 2.29
CA MET A 38 -10.87 3.66 1.33
C MET A 38 -11.00 3.09 -0.07
N PHE A 39 -10.92 1.76 -0.22
CA PHE A 39 -11.09 1.12 -1.53
C PHE A 39 -12.46 1.46 -2.13
N LYS A 40 -13.52 1.43 -1.31
CA LYS A 40 -14.88 1.76 -1.74
C LYS A 40 -15.02 3.21 -2.20
N GLU A 41 -14.41 4.16 -1.51
CA GLU A 41 -14.35 5.58 -1.94
C GLU A 41 -13.64 5.72 -3.29
N MET A 42 -12.60 4.92 -3.51
CA MET A 42 -11.89 4.81 -4.79
C MET A 42 -12.64 3.99 -5.86
N LYS A 43 -13.91 3.62 -5.62
CA LYS A 43 -14.76 2.79 -6.49
C LYS A 43 -14.31 1.33 -6.64
N PHE A 44 -13.45 0.85 -5.74
CA PHE A 44 -13.08 -0.56 -5.61
C PHE A 44 -13.93 -1.21 -4.52
N ASP A 45 -14.94 -1.98 -4.92
CA ASP A 45 -15.76 -2.72 -3.96
C ASP A 45 -15.12 -4.08 -3.67
N VAL A 46 -14.44 -4.18 -2.52
CA VAL A 46 -13.62 -5.33 -2.16
C VAL A 46 -13.98 -5.92 -0.80
N ARG A 47 -13.66 -7.19 -0.63
CA ARG A 47 -13.69 -7.90 0.65
C ARG A 47 -12.31 -8.45 0.97
N LEU A 48 -11.98 -8.53 2.25
CA LEU A 48 -10.80 -9.27 2.67
C LEU A 48 -10.97 -10.75 2.33
N ASP A 49 -9.99 -11.31 1.64
CA ASP A 49 -9.93 -12.74 1.29
C ASP A 49 -8.88 -13.45 2.13
N ASP A 50 -7.72 -12.81 2.35
CA ASP A 50 -6.61 -13.36 3.12
C ASP A 50 -6.04 -12.28 4.04
N ARG A 51 -6.22 -12.45 5.35
CA ARG A 51 -5.78 -11.48 6.37
C ARG A 51 -4.28 -11.49 6.57
N GLU A 52 -3.65 -12.66 6.49
CA GLU A 52 -2.20 -12.78 6.69
C GLU A 52 -1.43 -12.11 5.55
N LYS A 53 -1.96 -12.20 4.33
CA LYS A 53 -1.34 -11.60 3.14
C LYS A 53 -1.92 -10.23 2.76
N LEU A 54 -2.94 -9.76 3.48
CA LEU A 54 -3.67 -8.53 3.19
C LEU A 54 -4.13 -8.48 1.72
N ILE A 55 -4.73 -9.58 1.26
CA ILE A 55 -5.28 -9.75 -0.08
C ILE A 55 -6.78 -9.48 -0.02
N PHE A 56 -7.22 -8.56 -0.86
CA PHE A 56 -8.60 -8.16 -1.03
C PHE A 56 -9.08 -8.60 -2.41
N LYS A 57 -10.27 -9.17 -2.49
CA LYS A 57 -10.90 -9.55 -3.76
C LYS A 57 -12.11 -8.67 -4.04
N PRO A 58 -12.39 -8.38 -5.32
CA PRO A 58 -13.65 -7.73 -5.68
C PRO A 58 -14.82 -8.57 -5.18
N VAL A 59 -15.84 -7.92 -4.60
CA VAL A 59 -17.10 -8.62 -4.34
C VAL A 59 -17.92 -8.76 -5.62
N ASN A 60 -17.73 -7.84 -6.56
CA ASN A 60 -18.43 -7.83 -7.84
C ASN A 60 -17.64 -8.67 -8.86
N PRO A 61 -18.21 -9.80 -9.35
CA PRO A 61 -17.55 -10.62 -10.37
C PRO A 61 -17.41 -9.92 -11.73
N GLY A 62 -18.07 -8.77 -11.95
CA GLY A 62 -17.91 -7.92 -13.12
C GLY A 62 -16.84 -6.82 -12.97
N ALA A 63 -16.04 -6.84 -11.91
CA ALA A 63 -14.96 -5.88 -11.71
C ALA A 63 -13.82 -6.09 -12.74
N ASP A 64 -13.19 -5.00 -13.17
CA ASP A 64 -12.08 -5.02 -14.14
C ASP A 64 -10.75 -5.54 -13.53
N TYR A 65 -10.78 -5.90 -12.24
CA TYR A 65 -9.64 -6.39 -11.47
C TYR A 65 -9.99 -7.69 -10.77
N SER A 66 -8.99 -8.54 -10.54
CA SER A 66 -9.14 -9.86 -9.91
C SER A 66 -8.78 -9.86 -8.42
N GLN A 67 -7.83 -9.03 -8.02
CA GLN A 67 -7.41 -8.90 -6.62
C GLN A 67 -6.67 -7.59 -6.40
N ILE A 68 -6.66 -7.14 -5.15
CA ILE A 68 -5.86 -6.03 -4.64
C ILE A 68 -4.99 -6.58 -3.52
N ARG A 69 -3.69 -6.31 -3.59
CA ARG A 69 -2.72 -6.69 -2.56
C ARG A 69 -2.03 -5.46 -2.03
N ILE A 70 -1.97 -5.33 -0.71
CA ILE A 70 -1.17 -4.27 -0.08
C ILE A 70 0.31 -4.68 -0.10
N THR A 71 1.16 -3.77 -0.55
CA THR A 71 2.61 -4.00 -0.67
C THR A 71 3.39 -3.27 0.40
N GLU A 72 2.96 -2.07 0.82
CA GLU A 72 3.69 -1.25 1.79
C GLU A 72 2.77 -0.22 2.47
N TYR A 73 3.13 0.22 3.68
CA TYR A 73 2.47 1.29 4.42
C TYR A 73 3.49 2.39 4.76
N ASP A 74 3.22 3.62 4.36
CA ASP A 74 4.02 4.79 4.70
C ASP A 74 3.22 5.70 5.63
N ALA A 75 3.37 5.51 6.94
CA ALA A 75 2.82 6.43 7.94
C ALA A 75 3.85 7.54 8.15
N GLY A 76 3.52 8.79 7.81
CA GLY A 76 4.42 9.94 7.67
C GLY A 76 5.14 10.44 8.94
N SER A 77 5.59 9.56 9.83
CA SER A 77 6.51 9.87 10.92
C SER A 77 7.62 8.82 10.95
N GLY A 78 8.85 9.29 10.71
CA GLY A 78 10.03 8.45 10.56
C GLY A 78 10.11 7.35 11.62
N LYS A 79 10.11 6.10 11.13
CA LYS A 79 10.33 4.87 11.91
C LYS A 79 9.28 4.60 12.99
N SER A 80 8.18 3.94 12.61
CA SER A 80 7.70 2.82 13.43
C SER A 80 8.39 1.56 12.91
N GLY A 81 9.54 1.25 13.51
CA GLY A 81 10.27 0.03 13.21
C GLY A 81 9.71 -1.12 14.03
N GLU A 82 9.06 -2.06 13.36
CA GLU A 82 9.13 -3.49 13.66
C GLU A 82 9.10 -4.26 12.33
N ASP A 83 10.07 -3.97 11.46
CA ASP A 83 10.49 -4.93 10.44
C ASP A 83 11.99 -5.17 10.66
N HIS A 84 12.30 -6.33 11.23
CA HIS A 84 13.67 -6.74 11.53
C HIS A 84 14.50 -7.04 10.26
N ASP A 85 14.02 -6.73 9.05
CA ASP A 85 14.65 -7.15 7.80
C ASP A 85 14.93 -6.04 6.77
N LEU A 86 14.75 -4.76 7.08
CA LEU A 86 15.04 -3.67 6.13
C LEU A 86 16.46 -3.09 6.28
N LYS A 87 17.48 -3.97 6.29
CA LYS A 87 18.90 -3.55 6.26
C LYS A 87 19.53 -3.49 4.86
N SER A 88 18.77 -3.69 3.77
CA SER A 88 19.39 -3.95 2.46
C SER A 88 18.97 -3.06 1.29
N ILE A 89 18.02 -2.12 1.41
CA ILE A 89 17.53 -1.38 0.23
C ILE A 89 17.43 0.13 0.46
N VAL A 90 18.45 0.76 1.04
CA VAL A 90 18.66 2.21 0.84
C VAL A 90 20.15 2.48 0.63
N GLY A 91 20.72 1.84 -0.39
CA GLY A 91 22.12 2.04 -0.82
C GLY A 91 22.27 2.64 -2.21
N ASN A 92 21.20 2.82 -2.99
CA ASN A 92 21.33 3.07 -4.43
C ASN A 92 20.58 4.29 -4.99
N LEU A 93 20.09 5.21 -4.15
CA LEU A 93 19.48 6.46 -4.61
C LEU A 93 20.38 7.69 -4.38
N LEU A 94 21.70 7.48 -4.38
CA LEU A 94 22.70 8.54 -4.55
C LEU A 94 23.43 8.34 -5.88
N PRO A 95 23.05 9.04 -6.96
CA PRO A 95 24.04 9.43 -7.95
C PRO A 95 24.93 10.52 -7.34
N GLN A 96 26.22 10.24 -7.42
CA GLN A 96 27.32 11.02 -6.90
C GLN A 96 27.51 12.28 -7.76
N LYS A 97 27.98 13.35 -7.10
CA LYS A 97 28.45 14.66 -7.59
C LYS A 97 29.08 14.65 -9.01
N PRO A 98 29.14 15.82 -9.67
CA PRO A 98 30.46 16.44 -9.73
C PRO A 98 30.57 17.86 -9.14
N THR A 99 31.77 18.07 -8.62
CA THR A 99 32.41 19.30 -8.14
C THR A 99 32.74 20.27 -9.29
N GLY A 100 32.77 21.58 -8.98
CA GLY A 100 33.53 22.62 -9.72
C GLY A 100 32.65 23.51 -10.60
N LEU A 101 32.87 24.82 -10.69
CA LEU A 101 33.94 25.71 -10.24
C LEU A 101 33.41 27.15 -10.26
#